data_AF-A0A923XC80-F1
#
_entry.id   AF-A0A923XC80-F1
#
_cell.length_a   1.000
_cell.length_b   1.000
_cell.length_c   1.000
_cell.angle_alpha   90.00
_cell.angle_beta   90.00
_cell.angle_gamma   90.00
#
_symmetry.space_group_name_H-M   'P 1'
#
loop_
_entity.id
_entity.type
_entity.pdbx_description
1 polymer ?
#
loop_
_entity_poly.entity_id
_entity_poly.type
_entity_poly.pdbx_seq_one_letter_code
_entity_poly.pdbx_strand_id
1 'polypeptide(L)'
;MAKELENLYWIEDLLPKVHVRKKMFGGFAYYVDEKLVLLMFESFGHKTYRSETFNFEIWNGCMFPVEKENQVAVLEKHPHLVVHPILAKWLYLPTESEDFESHIENLLPEFRRKNPLFGTYPKRKSFSAGSKKATRVKKLKAEDLSKVDTRKPRMFSDEPAENVLLKARRITDLKNLGPETEKAFLKAGIKTPQQFIKLGWKKSMTALCKVNPKNNYAKKVPLKR
;
A
#
# COMPACT_ATOMS: atom_id res chain seq x y z
N MET A 1 0.68 -12.01 14.28
CA MET A 1 0.46 -11.20 15.50
C MET A 1 1.83 -10.77 16.02
N ALA A 2 1.95 -9.62 16.70
CA ALA A 2 3.21 -9.27 17.35
C ALA A 2 3.48 -10.27 18.49
N LYS A 3 4.68 -10.87 18.50
CA LYS A 3 5.18 -11.67 19.63
C LYS A 3 5.51 -10.70 20.78
N GLU A 4 5.36 -11.11 22.03
CA GLU A 4 5.82 -10.30 23.17
C GLU A 4 7.35 -10.14 23.13
N LEU A 5 7.86 -9.06 23.74
CA LEU A 5 9.30 -8.77 23.81
C LEU A 5 9.93 -9.62 24.93
N GLU A 6 11.01 -10.32 24.62
CA GLU A 6 11.76 -11.16 25.56
C GLU A 6 13.07 -10.49 25.98
N ASN A 7 13.73 -9.75 25.10
CA ASN A 7 15.07 -9.17 25.33
C ASN A 7 15.05 -7.64 25.51
N LEU A 8 14.05 -6.95 24.97
CA LEU A 8 13.95 -5.48 24.93
C LEU A 8 12.93 -4.92 25.93
N TYR A 9 12.32 -5.76 26.77
CA TYR A 9 11.26 -5.32 27.69
C TYR A 9 11.77 -4.26 28.70
N TRP A 10 13.03 -4.34 29.13
CA TRP A 10 13.65 -3.41 30.08
C TRP A 10 13.68 -1.96 29.59
N ILE A 11 13.62 -1.75 28.27
CA ILE A 11 13.60 -0.43 27.64
C ILE A 11 12.30 0.31 27.98
N GLU A 12 11.21 -0.42 28.28
CA GLU A 12 9.94 0.17 28.71
C GLU A 12 10.08 0.93 30.04
N ASP A 13 10.97 0.50 30.94
CA ASP A 13 11.20 1.13 32.24
C ASP A 13 11.90 2.50 32.11
N LEU A 14 12.63 2.70 31.02
CA LEU A 14 13.31 3.96 30.72
C LEU A 14 12.40 5.01 30.06
N LEU A 15 11.26 4.58 29.52
CA LEU A 15 10.29 5.51 28.96
C LEU A 15 9.61 6.36 30.06
N PRO A 16 8.95 7.47 29.68
CA PRO A 16 8.07 8.19 30.60
C PRO A 16 6.97 7.26 31.15
N LYS A 17 6.60 7.41 32.44
CA LYS A 17 5.53 6.61 33.07
C LYS A 17 4.19 6.72 32.34
N VAL A 18 3.93 7.89 31.75
CA VAL A 18 2.73 8.14 30.93
C VAL A 18 3.09 7.87 29.46
N HIS A 19 2.94 6.62 29.04
CA HIS A 19 3.09 6.23 27.64
C HIS A 19 1.98 5.25 27.23
N VAL A 20 1.74 5.15 25.92
CA VAL A 20 0.78 4.19 25.36
C VAL A 20 1.53 3.17 24.51
N ARG A 21 1.41 1.89 24.86
CA ARG A 21 1.96 0.74 24.12
C ARG A 21 0.91 0.21 23.13
N LYS A 22 1.28 0.02 21.85
CA LYS A 22 0.41 -0.56 20.81
C LYS A 22 1.15 -1.61 19.98
N LYS A 23 0.48 -2.71 19.65
CA LYS A 23 0.99 -3.71 18.70
C LYS A 23 0.96 -3.14 17.29
N MET A 24 2.11 -3.05 16.61
CA MET A 24 2.22 -2.51 15.25
C MET A 24 3.29 -3.25 14.44
N PHE A 25 2.95 -3.63 13.20
CA PHE A 25 3.86 -4.24 12.22
C PHE A 25 4.62 -5.49 12.69
N GLY A 26 4.11 -6.21 13.70
CA GLY A 26 4.79 -7.37 14.27
C GLY A 26 5.65 -7.08 15.51
N GLY A 27 5.80 -5.81 15.88
CA GLY A 27 6.45 -5.37 17.12
C GLY A 27 5.55 -4.44 17.95
N PHE A 28 6.17 -3.59 18.77
CA PHE A 28 5.49 -2.66 19.65
C PHE A 28 5.87 -1.22 19.35
N ALA A 29 4.85 -0.35 19.33
CA ALA A 29 4.97 1.08 19.16
C ALA A 29 4.64 1.78 20.47
N TYR A 30 5.44 2.77 20.83
CA TYR A 30 5.33 3.55 22.06
C TYR A 30 5.03 5.00 21.71
N TYR A 31 3.99 5.52 22.35
CA TYR A 31 3.53 6.89 22.18
C TYR A 31 3.68 7.65 23.49
N VAL A 32 4.20 8.87 23.41
CA VAL A 32 4.30 9.83 24.51
C VAL A 32 3.63 11.11 24.03
N ASP A 33 2.65 11.63 24.79
CA ASP A 33 1.87 12.82 24.41
C ASP A 33 1.31 12.74 22.97
N GLU A 34 0.71 11.60 22.59
CA GLU A 34 0.21 11.29 21.24
C GLU A 34 1.27 11.22 20.13
N LYS A 35 2.53 11.52 20.42
CA LYS A 35 3.66 11.43 19.49
C LYS A 35 4.21 10.01 19.49
N LEU A 36 4.36 9.40 18.31
CA LEU A 36 5.04 8.12 18.15
C LEU A 36 6.55 8.36 18.31
N VAL A 37 7.19 7.76 19.32
CA VAL A 37 8.60 8.07 19.67
C VAL A 37 9.54 6.88 19.53
N LEU A 38 9.04 5.65 19.69
CA LEU A 38 9.85 4.43 19.65
C LEU A 38 9.03 3.27 19.07
N LEU A 39 9.66 2.46 18.23
CA LEU A 39 9.20 1.11 17.92
C LEU A 39 10.28 0.10 18.28
N MET A 40 9.86 -1.03 18.83
CA MET A 40 10.74 -2.14 19.16
C MET A 40 10.30 -3.38 18.40
N PHE A 41 11.28 -4.06 17.81
CA PHE A 41 11.09 -5.32 17.10
C PHE A 41 12.12 -6.34 17.57
N GLU A 42 11.67 -7.58 17.77
CA GLU A 42 12.52 -8.73 18.06
C GLU A 42 12.28 -9.81 17.01
N SER A 43 12.79 -9.58 15.80
CA SER A 43 12.67 -10.52 14.69
C SER A 43 14.04 -10.85 14.11
N PHE A 44 14.39 -12.13 14.15
CA PHE A 44 15.67 -12.66 13.69
C PHE A 44 15.59 -13.16 12.25
N GLY A 45 16.74 -13.20 11.55
CA GLY A 45 16.87 -13.82 10.22
C GLY A 45 16.55 -12.90 9.03
N HIS A 46 16.42 -11.60 9.25
CA HIS A 46 16.12 -10.60 8.22
C HIS A 46 17.31 -9.66 8.01
N LYS A 47 18.43 -10.20 7.50
CA LYS A 47 19.62 -9.41 7.13
C LYS A 47 19.62 -8.96 5.66
N THR A 48 18.68 -9.43 4.84
CA THR A 48 18.64 -9.12 3.40
C THR A 48 17.41 -8.33 3.00
N TYR A 49 17.58 -7.34 2.12
CA TYR A 49 16.48 -6.60 1.51
C TYR A 49 16.84 -6.13 0.09
N ARG A 50 15.96 -6.38 -0.88
CA ARG A 50 16.14 -5.98 -2.30
C ARG A 50 17.51 -6.35 -2.90
N SER A 51 18.04 -7.51 -2.51
CA SER A 51 19.35 -8.04 -2.92
C SER A 51 20.57 -7.39 -2.27
N GLU A 52 20.38 -6.49 -1.30
CA GLU A 52 21.45 -6.00 -0.42
C GLU A 52 21.46 -6.80 0.88
N THR A 53 22.65 -7.14 1.36
CA THR A 53 22.87 -7.82 2.64
C THR A 53 23.46 -6.82 3.63
N PHE A 54 22.81 -6.68 4.77
CA PHE A 54 23.25 -5.85 5.88
C PHE A 54 24.02 -6.69 6.90
N ASN A 55 24.97 -6.06 7.57
CA ASN A 55 25.76 -6.64 8.65
C ASN A 55 24.96 -6.81 9.95
N PHE A 56 23.76 -6.25 10.04
CA PHE A 56 22.87 -6.32 11.19
C PHE A 56 21.48 -6.84 10.79
N GLU A 57 20.74 -7.34 11.78
CA GLU A 57 19.32 -7.67 11.62
C GLU A 57 18.46 -6.43 11.39
N ILE A 58 17.70 -6.38 10.30
CA ILE A 58 16.92 -5.19 9.90
C ILE A 58 15.72 -4.95 10.85
N TRP A 59 15.19 -6.01 11.47
CA TRP A 59 14.00 -5.95 12.32
C TRP A 59 14.24 -6.45 13.76
N ASN A 60 15.47 -6.36 14.25
CA ASN A 60 15.82 -6.71 15.63
C ASN A 60 16.53 -5.53 16.32
N GLY A 61 15.74 -4.66 16.97
CA GLY A 61 16.25 -3.45 17.59
C GLY A 61 15.21 -2.36 17.81
N CYS A 62 15.70 -1.15 18.06
CA CYS A 62 14.89 0.03 18.35
C CYS A 62 14.86 0.99 17.16
N MET A 63 13.67 1.43 16.77
CA MET A 63 13.47 2.42 15.72
C MET A 63 12.88 3.70 16.26
N PHE A 64 13.43 4.82 15.81
CA PHE A 64 13.08 6.16 16.23
C PHE A 64 12.56 6.93 15.02
N PRO A 65 11.25 7.20 14.94
CA PRO A 65 10.72 8.02 13.87
C PRO A 65 11.17 9.47 14.07
N VAL A 66 11.76 10.05 13.03
CA VAL A 66 12.28 11.42 13.03
C VAL A 66 11.81 12.09 11.73
N GLU A 67 11.40 13.35 11.80
CA GLU A 67 11.08 14.09 10.58
C GLU A 67 12.35 14.30 9.76
N LYS A 68 12.24 14.26 8.43
CA LYS A 68 13.41 14.23 7.53
C LYS A 68 14.32 15.44 7.71
N GLU A 69 13.72 16.58 8.04
CA GLU A 69 14.38 17.86 8.28
C GLU A 69 15.27 17.82 9.54
N ASN A 70 14.89 17.01 10.54
CA ASN A 70 15.62 16.88 11.82
C ASN A 70 16.64 15.73 11.80
N GLN A 71 16.60 14.86 10.79
CA GLN A 71 17.39 13.63 10.75
C GLN A 71 18.90 13.91 10.81
N VAL A 72 19.38 14.95 10.12
CA VAL A 72 20.79 15.35 10.11
C VAL A 72 21.22 15.79 11.53
N ALA A 73 20.47 16.68 12.16
CA ALA A 73 20.77 17.16 13.51
C ALA A 73 20.76 16.03 14.56
N VAL A 74 19.85 15.05 14.40
CA VAL A 74 19.82 13.89 15.30
C VAL A 74 21.03 12.99 15.08
N LEU A 75 21.45 12.74 13.83
CA LEU A 75 22.62 11.94 13.52
C LEU A 75 23.94 12.61 13.96
N GLU A 76 24.03 13.94 13.90
CA GLU A 76 25.18 14.69 14.44
C GLU A 76 25.32 14.49 15.96
N LYS A 77 24.20 14.44 16.67
CA LYS A 77 24.17 14.23 18.12
C LYS A 77 24.36 12.76 18.50
N HIS A 78 23.83 11.84 17.69
CA HIS A 78 23.79 10.40 17.94
C HIS A 78 24.32 9.63 16.73
N PRO A 79 25.64 9.64 16.49
CA PRO A 79 26.24 9.08 15.28
C PRO A 79 26.16 7.54 15.20
N HIS A 80 25.84 6.88 16.32
CA HIS A 80 25.61 5.42 16.37
C HIS A 80 24.27 5.00 15.76
N LEU A 81 23.35 5.94 15.56
CA LEU A 81 22.09 5.66 14.88
C LEU A 81 22.30 5.54 13.37
N VAL A 82 21.65 4.58 12.75
CA VAL A 82 21.67 4.41 11.29
C VAL A 82 20.30 4.72 10.69
N VAL A 83 20.26 5.17 9.44
CA VAL A 83 19.00 5.31 8.72
C VAL A 83 18.47 3.91 8.37
N HIS A 84 17.22 3.62 8.72
CA HIS A 84 16.65 2.31 8.48
C HIS A 84 16.55 2.02 6.97
N PRO A 85 17.06 0.88 6.47
CA PRO A 85 17.19 0.63 5.03
C PRO A 85 15.85 0.54 4.29
N ILE A 86 14.79 0.11 4.98
CA ILE A 86 13.43 -0.02 4.41
C ILE A 86 12.58 1.22 4.68
N LEU A 87 12.86 1.91 5.79
CA LEU A 87 12.03 2.99 6.33
C LEU A 87 12.89 4.24 6.48
N ALA A 88 13.24 4.88 5.36
CA ALA A 88 14.24 5.95 5.33
C ALA A 88 13.97 7.17 6.24
N LYS A 89 12.74 7.32 6.75
CA LYS A 89 12.36 8.36 7.74
C LYS A 89 12.63 7.97 9.19
N TRP A 90 13.15 6.78 9.41
CA TRP A 90 13.27 6.18 10.73
C TRP A 90 14.74 5.96 10.97
N LEU A 91 15.22 6.44 12.11
CA LEU A 91 16.53 6.08 12.61
C LEU A 91 16.42 4.75 13.35
N TYR A 92 17.50 3.99 13.35
CA TYR A 92 17.53 2.62 13.82
C TYR A 92 18.78 2.36 14.63
N LEU A 93 18.60 1.60 15.70
CA LEU A 93 19.67 1.05 16.52
C LEU A 93 19.46 -0.47 16.59
N PRO A 94 20.27 -1.26 15.86
CA PRO A 94 20.22 -2.71 15.93
C PRO A 94 20.64 -3.22 17.30
N THR A 95 20.01 -4.30 17.80
CA THR A 95 20.39 -4.93 19.07
C THR A 95 21.81 -5.52 19.05
N GLU A 96 22.32 -5.89 17.87
CA GLU A 96 23.70 -6.38 17.68
C GLU A 96 24.75 -5.26 17.71
N SER A 97 24.36 -3.98 17.87
CA SER A 97 25.30 -2.86 17.95
C SER A 97 26.15 -2.95 19.21
N GLU A 98 27.42 -2.59 19.09
CA GLU A 98 28.27 -2.30 20.25
C GLU A 98 27.62 -1.20 21.09
N ASP A 99 27.73 -1.35 22.42
CA ASP A 99 27.17 -0.43 23.42
C ASP A 99 25.67 -0.14 23.27
N PHE A 100 24.90 -1.10 22.73
CA PHE A 100 23.45 -0.96 22.52
C PHE A 100 22.72 -0.42 23.75
N GLU A 101 22.96 -1.01 24.92
CA GLU A 101 22.29 -0.63 26.16
C GLU A 101 22.63 0.81 26.57
N SER A 102 23.92 1.14 26.59
CA SER A 102 24.42 2.50 26.89
C SER A 102 23.86 3.55 25.93
N HIS A 103 23.72 3.22 24.64
CA HIS A 103 23.12 4.12 23.65
C HIS A 103 21.64 4.37 23.94
N ILE A 104 20.88 3.34 24.28
CA ILE A 104 19.45 3.45 24.65
C ILE A 104 19.28 4.29 25.93
N GLU A 105 20.09 4.03 26.95
CA GLU A 105 20.07 4.77 28.22
C GLU A 105 20.36 6.26 28.04
N ASN A 106 21.21 6.62 27.09
CA ASN A 106 21.49 8.02 26.76
C ASN A 106 20.39 8.68 25.92
N LEU A 107 19.73 7.92 25.05
CA LEU A 107 18.74 8.43 24.10
C LEU A 107 17.36 8.64 24.74
N LEU A 108 16.86 7.66 25.50
CA LEU A 108 15.49 7.68 26.03
C LEU A 108 15.17 8.83 27.01
N PRO A 109 16.11 9.34 27.82
CA PRO A 109 15.89 10.54 28.62
C PRO A 109 15.48 11.76 27.80
N GLU A 110 15.83 11.83 26.51
CA GLU A 110 15.40 12.91 25.62
C GLU A 110 13.89 12.92 25.38
N PHE A 111 13.24 11.75 25.44
CA PHE A 111 11.78 11.65 25.29
C PHE A 111 11.06 12.15 26.53
N ARG A 112 11.64 11.95 27.72
CA ARG A 112 11.14 12.55 28.97
C ARG A 112 11.23 14.08 28.94
N ARG A 113 12.26 14.63 28.31
CA ARG A 113 12.44 16.07 28.09
C ARG A 113 11.61 16.63 26.95
N LYS A 114 10.77 15.81 26.29
CA LYS A 114 9.93 16.17 25.14
C LYS A 114 10.74 16.82 24.01
N ASN A 115 11.92 16.29 23.71
CA ASN A 115 12.78 16.84 22.66
C ASN A 115 11.98 16.94 21.33
N PRO A 116 11.86 18.14 20.72
CA PRO A 116 11.09 18.32 19.49
C PRO A 116 11.63 17.51 18.31
N LEU A 117 12.94 17.19 18.30
CA LEU A 117 13.61 16.48 17.22
C LEU A 117 13.09 15.06 17.02
N PHE A 118 12.72 14.38 18.11
CA PHE A 118 12.34 12.98 18.10
C PHE A 118 10.83 12.77 18.08
N GLY A 119 10.39 11.80 17.30
CA GLY A 119 9.02 11.36 17.22
C GLY A 119 8.24 12.03 16.09
N THR A 120 7.14 11.40 15.71
CA THR A 120 6.22 11.93 14.70
C THR A 120 4.80 11.88 15.20
N TYR A 121 4.02 12.90 14.89
CA TYR A 121 2.58 12.85 15.15
C TYR A 121 1.93 11.97 14.09
N PRO A 122 1.17 10.94 14.48
CA PRO A 122 0.41 10.16 13.53
C PRO A 122 -0.50 11.10 12.77
N LYS A 123 -0.25 11.26 11.46
CA LYS A 123 -1.16 12.00 10.62
C LYS A 123 -2.50 11.30 10.72
N ARG A 124 -3.52 12.00 11.23
CA ARG A 124 -4.91 11.53 11.13
C ARG A 124 -5.09 11.14 9.67
N LYS A 125 -5.36 9.86 9.41
CA LYS A 125 -5.74 9.42 8.07
C LYS A 125 -6.96 10.25 7.73
N SER A 126 -6.79 11.33 6.98
CA SER A 126 -7.90 11.80 6.17
C SER A 126 -8.21 10.59 5.31
N PHE A 127 -9.41 10.04 5.46
CA PHE A 127 -10.00 9.25 4.39
C PHE A 127 -10.17 10.23 3.23
N SER A 128 -9.06 10.59 2.58
CA SER A 128 -9.07 11.35 1.36
C SER A 128 -9.63 10.40 0.32
N ALA A 129 -10.90 10.60 -0.01
CA ALA A 129 -11.43 10.20 -1.29
C ALA A 129 -10.45 10.69 -2.36
N GLY A 130 -9.70 9.76 -2.95
CA GLY A 130 -8.90 9.97 -4.15
C GLY A 130 -7.81 11.05 -4.09
N SER A 131 -6.70 10.81 -3.39
CA SER A 131 -5.48 11.56 -3.70
C SER A 131 -4.76 10.94 -4.91
N LYS A 132 -4.93 11.63 -6.04
CA LYS A 132 -4.28 11.42 -7.34
C LYS A 132 -2.75 11.32 -7.17
N LYS A 133 -2.19 10.10 -7.17
CA LYS A 133 -0.77 9.92 -7.50
C LYS A 133 -0.64 9.73 -9.01
N ALA A 134 -0.10 10.77 -9.65
CA ALA A 134 0.33 10.81 -11.04
C ALA A 134 1.03 9.50 -11.42
N THR A 135 0.36 8.70 -12.25
CA THR A 135 0.89 7.45 -12.74
C THR A 135 1.79 7.75 -13.93
N ARG A 136 3.10 7.66 -13.70
CA ARG A 136 4.12 7.47 -14.74
C ARG A 136 3.62 6.35 -15.66
N VAL A 137 3.28 6.69 -16.89
CA VAL A 137 2.77 5.76 -17.91
C VAL A 137 3.87 4.73 -18.20
N LYS A 138 3.79 3.55 -17.57
CA LYS A 138 4.50 2.35 -18.01
C LYS A 138 3.59 1.62 -18.98
N LYS A 139 4.08 1.46 -20.21
CA LYS A 139 3.52 0.68 -21.31
C LYS A 139 3.30 -0.77 -20.84
N LEU A 140 2.06 -1.16 -20.56
CA LEU A 140 1.74 -2.53 -20.12
C LEU A 140 1.52 -3.44 -21.33
N LYS A 141 2.22 -4.58 -21.31
CA LYS A 141 2.21 -5.64 -22.32
C LYS A 141 0.88 -6.41 -22.28
N ALA A 142 0.60 -7.16 -23.35
CA ALA A 142 -0.63 -7.90 -23.61
C ALA A 142 -1.02 -8.98 -22.58
N GLU A 143 -0.16 -9.28 -21.58
CA GLU A 143 -0.36 -10.32 -20.57
C GLU A 143 -1.37 -9.94 -19.47
N ASP A 144 -1.59 -8.63 -19.25
CA ASP A 144 -2.52 -8.11 -18.21
C ASP A 144 -4.02 -8.25 -18.56
N LEU A 145 -4.36 -8.79 -19.73
CA LEU A 145 -5.75 -9.08 -20.14
C LEU A 145 -6.34 -10.31 -19.44
N SER A 146 -5.53 -11.09 -18.73
CA SER A 146 -5.91 -12.40 -18.17
C SER A 146 -6.38 -12.37 -16.71
N LYS A 147 -6.10 -11.30 -15.95
CA LYS A 147 -6.48 -11.19 -14.53
C LYS A 147 -7.66 -10.25 -14.33
N VAL A 148 -8.83 -10.68 -14.78
CA VAL A 148 -10.09 -10.14 -14.25
C VAL A 148 -10.36 -10.87 -12.93
N ASP A 149 -10.32 -10.15 -11.81
CA ASP A 149 -10.69 -10.71 -10.51
C ASP A 149 -12.21 -10.91 -10.44
N THR A 150 -12.63 -12.18 -10.56
CA THR A 150 -14.03 -12.60 -10.54
C THR A 150 -14.52 -12.98 -9.13
N ARG A 151 -13.64 -12.95 -8.11
CA ARG A 151 -13.96 -13.44 -6.76
C ARG A 151 -14.95 -12.55 -6.01
N LYS A 152 -15.03 -11.27 -6.38
CA LYS A 152 -16.04 -10.34 -5.84
C LYS A 152 -16.92 -9.84 -6.98
N PRO A 153 -18.14 -10.38 -7.15
CA PRO A 153 -19.04 -9.89 -8.18
C PRO A 153 -19.32 -8.41 -7.93
N ARG A 154 -19.17 -7.59 -8.98
CA ARG A 154 -19.34 -6.12 -8.96
C ARG A 154 -20.74 -5.63 -8.56
N MET A 155 -21.67 -6.52 -8.23
CA MET A 155 -23.02 -6.19 -7.77
C MET A 155 -23.05 -5.69 -6.31
N PHE A 156 -21.95 -5.84 -5.56
CA PHE A 156 -21.84 -5.48 -4.14
C PHE A 156 -20.94 -4.25 -3.90
N SER A 157 -20.80 -3.34 -4.87
CA SER A 157 -20.11 -2.07 -4.66
C SER A 157 -21.12 -0.93 -4.52
N ASP A 158 -21.03 -0.15 -3.45
CA ASP A 158 -21.91 1.00 -3.17
C ASP A 158 -21.60 2.25 -4.05
N GLU A 159 -20.73 2.12 -5.06
CA GLU A 159 -20.43 3.23 -5.96
C GLU A 159 -21.57 3.44 -6.98
N PRO A 160 -22.07 4.68 -7.15
CA PRO A 160 -23.12 4.97 -8.13
C PRO A 160 -22.62 4.74 -9.56
N ALA A 161 -23.50 4.23 -10.43
CA ALA A 161 -23.15 3.76 -11.78
C ALA A 161 -22.50 4.84 -12.67
N GLU A 162 -22.92 6.10 -12.51
CA GLU A 162 -22.39 7.24 -13.27
C GLU A 162 -20.89 7.44 -13.03
N ASN A 163 -20.45 7.33 -11.78
CA ASN A 163 -19.05 7.47 -11.41
C ASN A 163 -18.19 6.33 -11.98
N VAL A 164 -18.78 5.13 -12.11
CA VAL A 164 -18.10 3.99 -12.72
C VAL A 164 -17.93 4.19 -14.23
N LEU A 165 -18.95 4.72 -14.91
CA LEU A 165 -18.90 5.03 -16.34
C LEU A 165 -17.85 6.11 -16.66
N LEU A 166 -17.71 7.11 -15.79
CA LEU A 166 -16.68 8.15 -15.92
C LEU A 166 -15.25 7.59 -15.71
N LYS A 167 -15.11 6.57 -14.86
CA LYS A 167 -13.82 5.91 -14.57
C LYS A 167 -13.44 4.84 -15.60
N ALA A 168 -14.39 4.35 -16.41
CA ALA A 168 -14.17 3.25 -17.34
C ALA A 168 -13.17 3.63 -18.45
N ARG A 169 -12.05 2.90 -18.53
CA ARG A 169 -11.01 3.10 -19.55
C ARG A 169 -11.05 2.01 -20.61
N ARG A 170 -11.49 0.81 -20.23
CA ARG A 170 -11.65 -0.37 -21.08
C ARG A 170 -13.10 -0.79 -21.18
N ILE A 171 -13.45 -1.53 -22.24
CA ILE A 171 -14.81 -2.03 -22.41
C ILE A 171 -15.08 -3.12 -21.35
N THR A 172 -14.05 -3.88 -20.98
CA THR A 172 -14.07 -4.80 -19.81
C THR A 172 -14.31 -4.12 -18.47
N ASP A 173 -14.07 -2.80 -18.37
CA ASP A 173 -14.40 -2.06 -17.14
C ASP A 173 -15.91 -1.81 -17.02
N LEU A 174 -16.70 -2.03 -18.07
CA LEU A 174 -18.16 -1.95 -18.01
C LEU A 174 -18.74 -3.25 -17.43
N LYS A 175 -19.90 -3.12 -16.76
CA LYS A 175 -20.54 -4.22 -16.05
C LYS A 175 -20.78 -5.41 -16.97
N ASN A 176 -20.38 -6.61 -16.53
CA ASN A 176 -20.64 -7.90 -17.17
C ASN A 176 -20.03 -8.08 -18.59
N LEU A 177 -19.02 -7.29 -18.97
CA LEU A 177 -18.29 -7.49 -20.22
C LEU A 177 -16.93 -8.16 -19.94
N GLY A 178 -16.73 -9.34 -20.55
CA GLY A 178 -15.48 -10.11 -20.42
C GLY A 178 -14.44 -9.77 -21.50
N PRO A 179 -13.20 -10.26 -21.35
CA PRO A 179 -12.11 -10.00 -22.29
C PRO A 179 -12.39 -10.52 -23.71
N GLU A 180 -13.09 -11.65 -23.83
CA GLU A 180 -13.54 -12.17 -25.14
C GLU A 180 -14.56 -11.24 -25.82
N THR A 181 -15.43 -10.60 -25.03
CA THR A 181 -16.40 -9.64 -25.54
C THR A 181 -15.70 -8.36 -26.00
N GLU A 182 -14.70 -7.88 -25.25
CA GLU A 182 -13.88 -6.73 -25.65
C GLU A 182 -13.12 -6.98 -26.97
N LYS A 183 -12.55 -8.18 -27.18
CA LYS A 183 -11.96 -8.55 -28.48
C LYS A 183 -12.99 -8.45 -29.62
N ALA A 184 -14.22 -8.91 -29.39
CA ALA A 184 -15.29 -8.83 -30.38
C ALA A 184 -15.70 -7.37 -30.66
N PHE A 185 -15.74 -6.51 -29.64
CA PHE A 185 -16.00 -5.09 -29.80
C PHE A 185 -14.91 -4.36 -30.59
N LEU A 186 -13.64 -4.66 -30.28
CA LEU A 186 -12.50 -4.12 -31.01
C LEU A 186 -12.55 -4.51 -32.50
N LYS A 187 -12.89 -5.77 -32.79
CA LYS A 187 -13.08 -6.27 -34.16
C LYS A 187 -14.28 -5.61 -34.85
N ALA A 188 -15.31 -5.21 -34.11
CA ALA A 188 -16.46 -4.45 -34.59
C ALA A 188 -16.22 -2.93 -34.70
N GLY A 189 -14.99 -2.46 -34.45
CA GLY A 189 -14.61 -1.05 -34.58
C GLY A 189 -15.02 -0.17 -33.38
N ILE A 190 -15.46 -0.78 -32.28
CA ILE A 190 -15.78 -0.10 -31.02
C ILE A 190 -14.56 -0.24 -30.12
N LYS A 191 -13.77 0.84 -30.02
CA LYS A 191 -12.47 0.83 -29.34
C LYS A 191 -12.50 1.41 -27.94
N THR A 192 -13.43 2.33 -27.66
CA THR A 192 -13.49 3.02 -26.37
C THR A 192 -14.83 2.81 -25.67
N PRO A 193 -14.87 2.82 -24.31
CA PRO A 193 -16.12 2.74 -23.55
C PRO A 193 -17.08 3.88 -23.87
N GLN A 194 -16.54 5.09 -24.09
CA GLN A 194 -17.34 6.26 -24.45
C GLN A 194 -18.01 6.11 -25.82
N GLN A 195 -17.33 5.51 -26.80
CA GLN A 195 -17.91 5.20 -28.11
C GLN A 195 -19.05 4.20 -27.96
N PHE A 196 -18.90 3.18 -27.12
CA PHE A 196 -19.95 2.21 -26.80
C PHE A 196 -21.16 2.86 -26.12
N ILE A 197 -20.94 3.71 -25.11
CA ILE A 197 -21.99 4.45 -24.40
C ILE A 197 -22.75 5.36 -25.38
N LYS A 198 -22.03 6.10 -26.24
CA LYS A 198 -22.60 6.99 -27.26
C LYS A 198 -23.42 6.25 -28.32
N LEU A 199 -22.97 5.07 -28.76
CA LEU A 199 -23.68 4.24 -29.72
C LEU A 199 -24.93 3.58 -29.11
N GLY A 200 -24.85 3.25 -27.82
CA GLY A 200 -25.88 2.51 -27.10
C GLY A 200 -25.89 1.02 -27.44
N TRP A 201 -26.61 0.25 -26.63
CA TRP A 201 -26.60 -1.22 -26.69
C TRP A 201 -27.08 -1.78 -28.03
N LYS A 202 -28.19 -1.25 -28.57
CA LYS A 202 -28.83 -1.74 -29.80
C LYS A 202 -27.90 -1.66 -31.02
N LYS A 203 -27.23 -0.51 -31.22
CA LYS A 203 -26.31 -0.31 -32.35
C LYS A 203 -25.04 -1.12 -32.18
N SER A 204 -24.52 -1.18 -30.96
CA SER A 204 -23.32 -1.96 -30.62
C SER A 204 -23.53 -3.45 -30.83
N MET A 205 -24.68 -4.00 -30.42
CA MET A 205 -25.04 -5.39 -30.66
C MET A 205 -25.20 -5.69 -32.14
N THR A 206 -25.82 -4.78 -32.89
CA THR A 206 -25.94 -4.91 -34.35
C THR A 206 -24.57 -4.99 -35.03
N ALA A 207 -23.61 -4.16 -34.59
CA ALA A 207 -22.24 -4.18 -35.08
C ALA A 207 -21.53 -5.51 -34.74
N LEU A 208 -21.70 -6.01 -33.51
CA LEU A 208 -21.16 -7.32 -33.10
C LEU A 208 -21.73 -8.48 -33.93
N CYS A 209 -23.04 -8.51 -34.18
CA CYS A 209 -23.67 -9.54 -35.00
C CYS A 209 -23.22 -9.50 -36.47
N LYS A 210 -22.83 -8.33 -37.00
CA LYS A 210 -22.23 -8.22 -38.34
C LYS A 210 -20.84 -8.84 -38.39
N VAL A 211 -20.03 -8.65 -37.35
CA VAL A 211 -18.66 -9.17 -37.28
C VAL A 211 -18.60 -10.65 -36.91
N ASN A 212 -19.54 -11.14 -36.10
CA ASN A 212 -19.65 -12.54 -35.71
C ASN A 212 -21.06 -13.10 -36.03
N PRO A 213 -21.38 -13.40 -37.31
CA PRO A 213 -22.70 -13.89 -37.72
C PRO A 213 -23.12 -15.20 -37.04
N LYS A 214 -22.17 -16.04 -36.61
CA LYS A 214 -22.42 -17.31 -35.92
C LYS A 214 -23.16 -17.12 -34.58
N ASN A 215 -22.99 -15.97 -33.93
CA ASN A 215 -23.62 -15.62 -32.65
C ASN A 215 -24.98 -14.92 -32.83
N ASN A 216 -25.42 -14.72 -34.08
CA ASN A 216 -26.74 -14.17 -34.38
C ASN A 216 -27.77 -15.30 -34.39
N TYR A 217 -28.27 -15.66 -33.21
CA TYR A 217 -29.27 -16.72 -33.06
C TYR A 217 -30.64 -16.36 -33.66
N ALA A 218 -30.92 -15.06 -33.88
CA ALA A 218 -32.16 -14.62 -34.51
C ALA A 218 -32.28 -15.03 -35.99
N LYS A 219 -31.16 -15.29 -36.68
CA LYS A 219 -31.16 -15.82 -38.05
C LYS A 219 -31.22 -17.35 -38.14
N LYS A 220 -31.04 -18.06 -37.02
CA LYS A 220 -30.93 -19.53 -36.98
C LYS A 220 -32.24 -20.26 -36.70
N VAL A 221 -33.29 -19.55 -36.32
CA VAL A 221 -34.61 -20.15 -36.13
C VAL A 221 -35.41 -19.93 -37.42
N PRO A 222 -35.59 -20.94 -38.29
CA PRO A 222 -36.68 -20.87 -39.23
C PRO A 222 -37.96 -20.80 -38.39
N LEU A 223 -38.77 -19.77 -38.61
CA LEU A 223 -40.13 -19.72 -38.09
C LEU A 223 -40.83 -20.97 -38.59
N LYS A 224 -40.94 -22.00 -37.75
CA LYS A 224 -41.95 -23.05 -37.94
C LYS A 224 -43.29 -22.31 -37.82
N ARG A 225 -43.93 -22.09 -38.96
CA ARG A 225 -45.37 -21.84 -39.04
C ARG A 225 -46.11 -23.08 -38.60
#